data_AF-R5CC29-F1
#
_entry.id   AF-R5CC29-F1
#
_cell.length_a   1.000
_cell.length_b   1.000
_cell.length_c   1.000
_cell.angle_alpha   90.00
_cell.angle_beta   90.00
_cell.angle_gamma   90.00
#
_symmetry.space_group_name_H-M   'P 1'
#
loop_
_entity.id
_entity.type
_entity.pdbx_description
1 polymer ?
#
loop_
_entity_poly.entity_id
_entity_poly.type
_entity_poly.pdbx_seq_one_letter_code
_entity_poly.pdbx_strand_id
1 'polypeptide(L)'
;METAQKYIKNKSYFWNAGIFIWSVNTIVNAFRVYQPSISKIFEGMLPIYGTPQEQEEINRRFPECENISVDYAIMEKAEEIFVCPADFGWSDLGTWGSLLVQTKKDLYGNGVIGNNVSLYDSHNCIVHTLDKKKVVIQGLDGYIIAEKDDKLLICKLSEEQRIKQFSESDK
;
A
#
# COMPACT_ATOMS: atom_id res chain seq x y z
N MET A 1 17.30 9.23 -6.22
CA MET A 1 17.98 7.91 -6.27
C MET A 1 19.28 7.86 -5.47
N GLU A 2 20.07 8.94 -5.40
CA GLU A 2 21.38 8.93 -4.73
C GLU A 2 21.33 8.54 -3.24
N THR A 3 20.37 9.05 -2.47
CA THR A 3 20.22 8.72 -1.04
C THR A 3 19.94 7.23 -0.83
N ALA A 4 19.02 6.66 -1.61
CA ALA A 4 18.69 5.23 -1.54
C ALA A 4 19.91 4.34 -1.86
N GLN A 5 20.72 4.72 -2.86
CA GLN A 5 21.96 3.99 -3.16
C GLN A 5 22.98 4.07 -2.01
N LYS A 6 23.08 5.22 -1.32
CA LYS A 6 23.94 5.36 -0.13
C LYS A 6 23.47 4.45 1.00
N TYR A 7 22.16 4.36 1.24
CA TYR A 7 21.60 3.46 2.25
C TYR A 7 21.85 1.99 1.94
N ILE A 8 21.70 1.55 0.69
CA ILE A 8 21.99 0.15 0.32
C ILE A 8 23.48 -0.17 0.51
N LYS A 9 24.38 0.77 0.19
CA LYS A 9 25.83 0.59 0.40
C LYS A 9 26.20 0.54 1.88
N ASN A 10 25.45 1.24 2.72
CA ASN A 10 25.67 1.29 4.15
C ASN A 10 24.84 0.20 4.84
N LYS A 11 25.49 -0.87 5.29
CA LYS A 11 24.83 -2.03 5.93
C LYS A 11 24.11 -1.74 7.26
N SER A 12 24.09 -0.48 7.70
CA SER A 12 23.37 -0.03 8.90
C SER A 12 21.93 0.45 8.64
N TYR A 13 21.43 0.37 7.41
CA TYR A 13 20.05 0.74 7.08
C TYR A 13 19.18 -0.49 6.80
N PHE A 14 17.95 -0.45 7.28
CA PHE A 14 16.90 -1.43 7.01
C PHE A 14 15.71 -0.74 6.34
N TRP A 15 14.94 -1.49 5.54
CA TRP A 15 13.63 -1.02 5.12
C TRP A 15 12.63 -1.11 6.27
N ASN A 16 11.83 -0.07 6.44
CA ASN A 16 10.69 -0.09 7.35
C ASN A 16 9.56 -0.89 6.69
N ALA A 17 9.19 -2.02 7.30
CA ALA A 17 8.16 -2.92 6.78
C ALA A 17 6.73 -2.43 7.03
N GLY A 18 6.55 -1.30 7.74
CA GLY A 18 5.25 -0.79 8.19
C GLY A 18 4.63 -1.62 9.32
N ILE A 19 5.44 -2.43 10.01
CA ILE A 19 5.01 -3.29 11.11
C ILE A 19 5.59 -2.73 12.41
N PHE A 20 4.73 -2.46 13.39
CA PHE A 20 5.13 -1.89 14.67
C PHE A 20 4.63 -2.74 15.83
N ILE A 21 5.45 -2.80 16.89
CA ILE A 21 5.12 -3.48 18.14
C ILE A 21 5.42 -2.52 19.29
N TRP A 22 4.41 -2.20 20.09
CA TRP A 22 4.53 -1.34 21.27
C TRP A 22 3.44 -1.68 22.30
N SER A 23 3.61 -1.21 23.53
CA SER A 23 2.52 -1.21 24.50
C SER A 23 1.52 -0.08 24.20
N VAL A 24 0.25 -0.28 24.57
CA VAL A 24 -0.79 0.77 24.45
C VAL A 24 -0.37 2.05 25.18
N ASN A 25 0.19 1.92 26.38
CA ASN A 25 0.64 3.07 27.16
C ASN A 25 1.77 3.84 26.45
N THR A 26 2.71 3.13 25.84
CA THR A 26 3.83 3.74 25.11
C THR A 26 3.31 4.58 23.95
N ILE A 27 2.46 4.01 23.09
CA ILE A 27 1.99 4.72 21.89
C ILE A 27 1.06 5.88 22.25
N VAL A 28 0.16 5.72 23.23
CA VAL A 28 -0.71 6.81 23.70
C VAL A 28 0.12 7.97 24.25
N ASN A 29 1.16 7.68 25.04
CA ASN A 29 2.08 8.72 25.52
C ASN A 29 2.86 9.39 24.39
N ALA A 30 3.29 8.62 23.38
CA ALA A 30 3.94 9.18 22.21
C ALA A 30 3.01 10.14 21.45
N PHE A 31 1.73 9.81 21.28
CA PHE A 31 0.73 10.74 20.71
C PHE A 31 0.57 12.00 21.55
N ARG A 32 0.52 11.90 22.89
CA ARG A 32 0.46 13.09 23.77
C ARG A 32 1.64 14.04 23.58
N VAL A 33 2.84 13.50 23.35
CA VAL A 33 4.08 14.28 23.22
C VAL A 33 4.24 14.84 21.81
N TYR A 34 4.13 13.98 20.79
CA TYR A 34 4.50 14.32 19.41
C TYR A 34 3.33 14.78 18.55
N GLN A 35 2.09 14.46 18.94
CA GLN A 35 0.84 14.80 18.25
C GLN A 35 -0.27 15.22 19.23
N PRO A 36 -0.04 16.27 20.07
CA PRO A 36 -0.96 16.66 21.13
C PRO A 36 -2.35 17.06 20.61
N SER A 37 -2.44 17.59 19.38
CA SER A 37 -3.72 17.92 18.71
C SER A 37 -4.60 16.68 18.53
N ILE A 38 -4.03 15.62 17.95
CA ILE A 38 -4.70 14.33 17.74
C ILE A 38 -5.03 13.69 19.09
N SER A 39 -4.07 13.68 20.03
CA SER A 39 -4.27 13.14 21.38
C SER A 39 -5.48 13.78 22.07
N LYS A 40 -5.60 15.11 22.02
CA LYS A 40 -6.68 15.85 22.67
C LYS A 40 -8.07 15.49 22.13
N ILE A 41 -8.18 15.23 20.82
CA ILE A 41 -9.43 14.82 20.19
C ILE A 41 -9.90 13.48 20.78
N PHE A 42 -9.04 12.45 20.74
CA PHE A 42 -9.37 11.11 21.21
C PHE A 42 -9.48 11.02 22.73
N GLU A 43 -8.72 11.80 23.50
CA GLU A 43 -8.87 11.87 24.95
C GLU A 43 -10.18 12.54 25.37
N GLY A 44 -10.65 13.53 24.59
CA GLY A 44 -11.96 14.13 24.79
C GLY A 44 -13.13 13.15 24.62
N MET A 45 -12.88 12.01 23.97
CA MET A 45 -13.86 10.95 23.74
C MET A 45 -13.82 9.83 24.79
N LEU A 46 -12.92 9.90 25.79
CA LEU A 46 -12.79 8.88 26.83
C LEU A 46 -14.12 8.43 27.47
N PRO A 47 -15.08 9.33 27.79
CA PRO A 47 -16.36 8.93 28.38
C PRO A 47 -17.29 8.16 27.44
N ILE A 48 -17.01 8.17 26.13
CA ILE A 48 -17.89 7.65 25.07
C ILE A 48 -17.41 6.28 24.56
N TYR A 49 -16.14 5.91 24.78
CA TYR A 49 -15.64 4.60 24.37
C TYR A 49 -16.42 3.45 25.02
N GLY A 50 -16.76 2.43 24.21
CA GLY A 50 -17.54 1.27 24.62
C GLY A 50 -19.05 1.52 24.68
N THR A 51 -19.53 2.70 24.27
CA THR A 51 -20.96 3.03 24.21
C THR A 51 -21.50 2.93 22.79
N PRO A 52 -22.83 2.80 22.59
CA PRO A 52 -23.42 2.82 21.25
C PRO A 52 -23.12 4.09 20.42
N GLN A 53 -22.75 5.19 21.08
CA GLN A 53 -22.44 6.49 20.47
C GLN A 53 -21.00 6.59 19.96
N GLU A 54 -20.13 5.63 20.27
CA GLU A 54 -18.70 5.67 19.94
C GLU A 54 -18.44 5.91 18.45
N GLN A 55 -19.06 5.12 17.58
CA GLN A 55 -18.81 5.22 16.14
C GLN A 55 -19.28 6.58 15.56
N GLU A 56 -20.40 7.10 16.06
CA GLU A 56 -20.93 8.40 15.63
C GLU A 56 -19.98 9.53 16.01
N GLU A 57 -19.48 9.52 17.26
CA GLU A 57 -18.52 10.53 17.72
C GLU A 57 -17.17 10.39 17.00
N ILE A 58 -16.69 9.17 16.73
CA ILE A 58 -15.49 8.94 15.89
C ILE A 58 -15.69 9.58 14.52
N ASN A 59 -16.81 9.29 13.84
CA ASN A 59 -17.07 9.83 12.50
C ASN A 59 -17.14 11.36 12.49
N ARG A 60 -17.63 11.96 13.58
CA ARG A 60 -17.73 13.42 13.73
C ARG A 60 -16.37 14.08 14.00
N ARG A 61 -15.53 13.44 14.82
CA ARG A 61 -14.26 13.99 15.32
C ARG A 61 -13.06 13.67 14.44
N PHE A 62 -13.03 12.48 13.84
CA PHE A 62 -11.90 12.02 13.03
C PHE A 62 -11.50 12.98 11.90
N PRO A 63 -12.43 13.67 11.21
CA PRO A 63 -12.07 14.69 10.21
C PRO A 63 -11.30 15.90 10.77
N GLU A 64 -11.33 16.14 12.09
CA GLU A 64 -10.55 17.19 12.76
C GLU A 64 -9.07 16.79 12.91
N CYS A 65 -8.73 15.49 12.75
CA CYS A 65 -7.36 15.00 12.85
C CYS A 65 -6.54 15.38 11.61
N GLU A 66 -5.28 15.72 11.82
CA GLU A 66 -4.32 15.89 10.74
C GLU A 66 -4.13 14.57 9.98
N ASN A 67 -4.12 14.63 8.65
CA ASN A 67 -3.82 13.48 7.80
C ASN A 67 -2.30 13.28 7.72
N ILE A 68 -1.77 12.54 8.69
CA ILE A 68 -0.33 12.27 8.84
C ILE A 68 -0.10 10.77 9.12
N SER A 69 0.94 10.18 8.53
CA SER A 69 1.30 8.79 8.81
C SER A 69 1.95 8.65 10.19
N VAL A 70 1.87 7.47 10.78
CA VAL A 70 2.52 7.19 12.08
C VAL A 70 4.05 7.36 12.00
N ASP A 71 4.65 7.12 10.84
CA ASP A 71 6.07 7.32 10.59
C ASP A 71 6.49 8.77 10.84
N TYR A 72 5.81 9.71 10.18
CA TYR A 72 6.07 11.15 10.35
C TYR A 72 5.57 11.69 11.69
N ALA A 73 4.43 11.15 12.14
CA ALA A 73 3.79 11.62 13.36
C ALA A 73 4.63 11.31 14.59
N ILE A 74 5.18 10.09 14.67
CA ILE A 74 5.82 9.52 15.85
C ILE A 74 7.22 8.98 15.54
N MET A 75 7.37 8.09 14.55
CA MET A 75 8.60 7.29 14.40
C MET A 75 9.84 8.11 14.00
N GLU A 76 9.70 9.19 13.26
CA GLU A 76 10.85 10.06 12.94
C GLU A 76 11.29 10.93 14.13
N LYS A 77 10.44 11.06 15.16
CA LYS A 77 10.67 11.93 16.31
C LYS A 77 10.99 11.18 17.60
N ALA A 78 10.59 9.91 17.69
CA ALA A 78 10.79 9.10 18.88
C ALA A 78 12.26 8.71 19.07
N GLU A 79 12.76 8.86 20.29
CA GLU A 79 14.18 8.59 20.62
C GLU A 79 14.43 7.11 20.92
N GLU A 80 13.46 6.40 21.51
CA GLU A 80 13.58 5.01 21.92
C GLU A 80 12.94 4.06 20.90
N ILE A 81 13.63 3.85 19.76
CA ILE A 81 13.21 2.93 18.70
C ILE A 81 14.19 1.76 18.61
N PHE A 82 13.65 0.55 18.58
CA PHE A 82 14.40 -0.68 18.35
C PHE A 82 13.92 -1.35 17.07
N VAL A 83 14.86 -1.89 16.29
CA VAL A 83 14.57 -2.59 15.03
C VAL A 83 14.86 -4.07 15.21
N CYS A 84 13.90 -4.92 14.84
CA CYS A 84 14.08 -6.36 14.74
C CYS A 84 14.27 -6.73 13.25
N PRO A 85 15.48 -7.11 12.79
CA PRO A 85 15.68 -7.54 11.43
C PRO A 85 14.87 -8.80 11.10
N ALA A 86 14.22 -8.80 9.95
CA ALA A 86 13.41 -9.91 9.46
C ALA A 86 14.09 -10.61 8.27
N ASP A 87 14.02 -11.94 8.23
CA ASP A 87 14.56 -12.78 7.14
C ASP A 87 13.45 -13.61 6.47
N PHE A 88 12.30 -12.98 6.22
CA PHE A 88 11.20 -13.58 5.47
C PHE A 88 10.95 -12.77 4.19
N GLY A 89 10.39 -13.43 3.17
CA GLY A 89 9.98 -12.76 1.94
C GLY A 89 8.92 -11.70 2.24
N TRP A 90 9.28 -10.43 2.06
CA TRP A 90 8.40 -9.29 2.30
C TRP A 90 8.26 -8.45 1.02
N SER A 91 7.03 -8.03 0.75
CA SER A 91 6.69 -7.06 -0.28
C SER A 91 5.48 -6.29 0.21
N ASP A 92 5.48 -4.97 0.05
CA ASP A 92 4.38 -4.08 0.39
C ASP A 92 3.15 -4.24 -0.54
N LEU A 93 3.19 -5.17 -1.51
CA LEU A 93 2.15 -5.44 -2.51
C LEU A 93 1.38 -4.17 -2.93
N GLY A 94 2.13 -3.12 -3.25
CA GLY A 94 1.57 -1.82 -3.62
C GLY A 94 1.55 -1.56 -5.12
N THR A 95 2.16 -2.43 -5.92
CA THR A 95 2.42 -2.20 -7.35
C THR A 95 2.06 -3.41 -8.20
N TRP A 96 1.73 -3.16 -9.46
CA TRP A 96 1.48 -4.21 -10.44
C TRP A 96 2.76 -5.00 -10.76
N GLY A 97 3.92 -4.33 -10.70
CA GLY A 97 5.23 -5.00 -10.79
C GLY A 97 5.43 -6.04 -9.68
N SER A 98 5.15 -5.69 -8.42
CA SER A 98 5.24 -6.63 -7.29
C SER A 98 4.25 -7.78 -7.47
N LEU A 99 3.03 -7.50 -7.96
CA LEU A 99 2.04 -8.54 -8.25
C LEU A 99 2.53 -9.51 -9.33
N LEU A 100 3.14 -9.02 -10.41
CA LEU A 100 3.72 -9.86 -11.46
C LEU A 100 4.81 -10.78 -10.91
N VAL A 101 5.66 -10.29 -9.99
CA VAL A 101 6.72 -11.09 -9.36
C VAL A 101 6.16 -12.24 -8.53
N GLN A 102 5.05 -11.99 -7.81
CA GLN A 102 4.42 -12.97 -6.93
C GLN A 102 3.42 -13.90 -7.64
N THR A 103 2.96 -13.52 -8.83
CA THR A 103 2.04 -14.33 -9.64
C THR A 103 2.78 -15.47 -10.32
N LYS A 104 2.16 -16.65 -10.41
CA LYS A 104 2.69 -17.76 -11.20
C LYS A 104 2.79 -17.33 -12.67
N LYS A 105 3.98 -17.45 -13.24
CA LYS A 105 4.26 -17.03 -14.61
C LYS A 105 4.17 -18.20 -15.60
N ASP A 106 3.80 -17.88 -16.83
CA ASP A 106 4.00 -18.78 -17.97
C ASP A 106 5.46 -18.77 -18.46
N LEU A 107 5.73 -19.47 -19.56
CA LEU A 107 7.07 -19.56 -20.18
C LEU A 107 7.59 -18.23 -20.74
N TYR A 108 6.71 -17.26 -20.98
CA TYR A 108 7.03 -15.95 -21.55
C TYR A 108 7.07 -14.84 -20.48
N GLY A 109 6.97 -15.22 -19.20
CA GLY A 109 7.02 -14.31 -18.07
C GLY A 109 5.70 -13.60 -17.78
N ASN A 110 4.59 -13.99 -18.40
CA ASN A 110 3.29 -13.38 -18.13
C ASN A 110 2.67 -13.94 -16.85
N GLY A 111 2.14 -13.06 -16.01
CA GLY A 111 1.29 -13.40 -14.88
C GLY A 111 -0.18 -13.24 -15.27
N VAL A 112 -1.00 -14.27 -15.03
CA VAL A 112 -2.44 -14.23 -15.33
C VAL A 112 -3.24 -14.57 -14.07
N ILE A 113 -4.19 -13.69 -13.76
CA ILE A 113 -5.16 -13.83 -12.67
C ILE A 113 -6.56 -13.74 -13.31
N GLY A 114 -7.19 -14.89 -13.51
CA GLY A 114 -8.48 -15.04 -14.17
C GLY A 114 -8.52 -16.30 -15.05
N ASN A 115 -9.72 -16.82 -15.33
CA ASN A 115 -9.86 -18.12 -15.98
C ASN A 115 -10.01 -18.09 -17.51
N ASN A 116 -10.32 -16.93 -18.10
CA ASN A 116 -10.73 -16.82 -19.51
C ASN A 116 -9.80 -15.91 -20.34
N VAL A 117 -8.49 -16.08 -20.17
CA VAL A 117 -7.45 -15.28 -20.82
C VAL A 117 -6.64 -16.15 -21.79
N SER A 118 -6.42 -15.64 -23.00
CA SER A 118 -5.53 -16.24 -24.00
C SER A 118 -4.48 -15.23 -24.45
N LEU A 119 -3.21 -15.60 -24.31
CA LEU A 119 -2.06 -14.77 -24.67
C LEU A 119 -1.37 -15.37 -25.90
N TYR A 120 -1.02 -14.51 -26.85
CA TYR A 120 -0.28 -14.85 -28.06
C TYR A 120 0.87 -13.86 -28.23
N ASP A 121 2.09 -14.31 -28.50
CA ASP A 121 3.25 -13.44 -28.73
C ASP A 121 3.44 -12.31 -27.68
N SER A 122 3.00 -12.55 -26.45
CA SER A 122 2.99 -11.55 -25.38
C SER A 122 3.97 -11.95 -24.28
N HIS A 123 4.67 -10.97 -23.71
CA HIS A 123 5.79 -11.18 -22.80
C HIS A 123 5.69 -10.25 -21.59
N ASN A 124 6.12 -10.73 -20.42
CA ASN A 124 6.23 -9.92 -19.20
C ASN A 124 4.97 -9.12 -18.82
N CYS A 125 3.78 -9.57 -19.22
CA CYS A 125 2.53 -8.88 -18.94
C CYS A 125 1.89 -9.38 -17.64
N ILE A 126 1.15 -8.50 -16.97
CA ILE A 126 0.26 -8.88 -15.86
C ILE A 126 -1.18 -8.67 -16.29
N VAL A 127 -1.95 -9.75 -16.32
CA VAL A 127 -3.37 -9.74 -16.70
C VAL A 127 -4.20 -10.09 -15.48
N HIS A 128 -5.09 -9.19 -15.09
CA HIS A 128 -6.06 -9.40 -14.03
C HIS A 128 -7.46 -9.10 -14.55
N THR A 129 -8.27 -10.13 -14.74
CA THR A 129 -9.59 -10.02 -15.34
C THR A 129 -10.61 -10.76 -14.50
N LEU A 130 -11.84 -10.23 -14.44
CA LEU A 130 -12.93 -10.95 -13.79
C LEU A 130 -13.47 -12.01 -14.76
N ASP A 131 -14.02 -13.11 -14.23
CA ASP A 131 -14.51 -14.25 -15.03
C ASP A 131 -15.71 -13.94 -15.95
N LYS A 132 -16.06 -12.66 -16.14
CA LYS A 132 -17.22 -12.22 -16.92
C LYS A 132 -16.96 -12.18 -18.43
N LYS A 133 -15.72 -11.98 -18.89
CA LYS A 133 -15.39 -11.78 -20.32
C LYS A 133 -14.24 -12.67 -20.77
N LYS A 134 -14.27 -13.08 -22.04
CA LYS A 134 -13.13 -13.73 -22.70
C LYS A 134 -12.14 -12.66 -23.14
N VAL A 135 -10.89 -12.80 -22.74
CA VAL A 135 -9.82 -11.84 -23.03
C VAL A 135 -8.77 -12.51 -23.91
N VAL A 136 -8.50 -11.89 -25.06
CA VAL A 136 -7.48 -12.35 -26.01
C VAL A 136 -6.51 -11.21 -26.23
N ILE A 137 -5.23 -11.45 -25.96
CA ILE A 137 -4.17 -10.44 -26.02
C ILE A 137 -3.06 -10.97 -26.93
N GLN A 138 -2.62 -10.13 -27.86
CA GLN A 138 -1.53 -10.45 -28.77
C GLN A 138 -0.47 -9.34 -28.81
N GLY A 139 0.81 -9.71 -28.81
CA GLY A 139 1.91 -8.81 -29.15
C GLY A 139 2.26 -7.76 -28.10
N LEU A 140 1.76 -7.88 -26.86
CA LEU A 140 2.10 -6.96 -25.79
C LEU A 140 3.35 -7.41 -25.04
N ASP A 141 4.26 -6.47 -24.75
CA ASP A 141 5.43 -6.72 -23.92
C ASP A 141 5.50 -5.68 -22.78
N GLY A 142 5.48 -6.17 -21.53
CA GLY A 142 5.58 -5.33 -20.34
C GLY A 142 4.35 -4.45 -20.11
N TYR A 143 3.14 -5.00 -20.26
CA TYR A 143 1.88 -4.30 -20.02
C TYR A 143 1.12 -4.82 -18.80
N ILE A 144 0.36 -3.92 -18.19
CA ILE A 144 -0.69 -4.19 -17.21
C ILE A 144 -2.01 -4.20 -17.98
N ILE A 145 -2.77 -5.27 -17.81
CA ILE A 145 -4.14 -5.41 -18.32
C ILE A 145 -5.02 -5.75 -17.13
N ALA A 146 -5.82 -4.80 -16.66
CA ALA A 146 -6.60 -4.94 -15.44
C ALA A 146 -8.08 -4.57 -15.67
N GLU A 147 -9.00 -5.44 -15.29
CA GLU A 147 -10.44 -5.19 -15.32
C GLU A 147 -10.99 -5.02 -13.90
N LYS A 148 -11.75 -3.95 -13.67
CA LYS A 148 -12.53 -3.73 -12.44
C LYS A 148 -13.72 -2.83 -12.73
N ASP A 149 -14.90 -3.16 -12.18
CA ASP A 149 -16.11 -2.33 -12.25
C ASP A 149 -16.44 -1.82 -13.66
N ASP A 150 -16.44 -2.74 -14.64
CA ASP A 150 -16.65 -2.49 -16.08
C ASP A 150 -15.61 -1.58 -16.75
N LYS A 151 -14.53 -1.21 -16.05
CA LYS A 151 -13.39 -0.50 -16.60
C LYS A 151 -12.27 -1.47 -16.94
N LEU A 152 -11.65 -1.25 -18.11
CA LEU A 152 -10.45 -1.96 -18.55
C LEU A 152 -9.29 -0.97 -18.60
N LEU A 153 -8.26 -1.23 -17.82
CA LEU A 153 -6.99 -0.51 -17.83
C LEU A 153 -5.98 -1.30 -18.65
N ILE A 154 -5.40 -0.65 -19.65
CA ILE A 154 -4.24 -1.16 -20.39
C ILE A 154 -3.16 -0.09 -20.38
N CYS A 155 -2.04 -0.36 -19.71
CA CYS A 155 -0.92 0.58 -19.67
C CYS A 155 0.41 -0.15 -19.54
N LYS A 156 1.51 0.55 -19.81
CA LYS A 156 2.85 -0.02 -19.63
C LYS A 156 3.13 -0.26 -18.14
N LEU A 157 3.70 -1.41 -17.83
CA LEU A 157 4.14 -1.77 -16.48
C LEU A 157 5.14 -0.74 -15.93
N SER A 158 6.00 -0.19 -16.78
CA SER A 158 6.96 0.87 -16.41
C SER A 158 6.30 2.19 -15.99
N GLU A 159 5.03 2.39 -16.32
CA GLU A 159 4.28 3.65 -16.09
C GLU A 159 3.22 3.48 -15.00
N GLU A 160 3.25 2.40 -14.21
CA GLU A 160 2.21 2.06 -13.24
C GLU A 160 1.89 3.17 -12.22
N GLN A 161 2.85 4.02 -11.89
CA GLN A 161 2.66 5.14 -10.96
C GLN A 161 1.65 6.18 -11.49
N ARG A 162 1.49 6.26 -12.81
CA ARG A 162 0.55 7.20 -13.46
C ARG A 162 -0.89 6.74 -13.43
N ILE A 163 -1.16 5.48 -13.05
CA ILE A 163 -2.53 4.94 -12.97
C ILE A 163 -3.41 5.81 -12.08
N LYS A 164 -2.85 6.37 -10.99
CA LYS A 164 -3.56 7.29 -10.08
C LYS A 164 -4.12 8.53 -10.81
N GLN A 165 -3.38 9.07 -11.79
CA GLN A 165 -3.79 10.23 -12.58
C GLN A 165 -5.01 9.92 -13.46
N PHE A 166 -5.11 8.69 -13.97
CA PHE A 166 -6.23 8.28 -14.81
C PHE A 166 -7.50 8.01 -14.00
N SER A 167 -7.38 7.56 -12.75
CA SER A 167 -8.53 7.32 -11.87
C SER A 167 -9.23 8.59 -11.37
N GLU A 168 -8.55 9.73 -11.35
CA GLU A 168 -9.12 11.02 -10.92
C GLU A 168 -9.94 11.72 -12.02
N SER A 169 -9.75 11.32 -13.29
CA SER A 169 -10.41 11.93 -14.45
C SER A 169 -11.88 11.50 -14.61
N ASP A 170 -12.34 10.54 -13.82
CA ASP A 170 -13.70 9.97 -13.86
C ASP A 170 -14.63 10.50 -12.73
N LYS A 171 -14.25 11.61 -12.07
CA LYS A 171 -15.12 12.35 -11.12
C LYS A 171 -15.56 13.67 -11.73
#